data_AF-A0A350XHQ1-F1
#
_entry.id   AF-A0A350XHQ1-F1
#
_cell.length_a   1.000
_cell.length_b   1.000
_cell.length_c   1.000
_cell.angle_alpha   90.00
_cell.angle_beta   90.00
_cell.angle_gamma   90.00
#
_symmetry.space_group_name_H-M   'P 1'
#
loop_
_entity.id
_entity.type
_entity.pdbx_description
1 polymer ?
#
loop_
_entity_poly.entity_id
_entity_poly.type
_entity_poly.pdbx_seq_one_letter_code
_entity_poly.pdbx_strand_id
1 'polypeptide(L)'
;MLRRIWDAIASWFRRLLGHDTPDRRRRRASLSSATTTQNQANLPPLGDADYEFLLMQLLEGVGHGWPQERVSKFLVDLQGRITDEQWTNWLRRFGERLLASPVPNNELASRMVRLGELSTTPLANTAYEIGMQLLLRETRPPVTVPTPPPPPPIQAP
;
A
#
# COMPACT_ATOMS: atom_id res chain seq x y z
N MET A 1 1.38 9.34 19.28
CA MET A 1 1.72 10.35 18.24
C MET A 1 1.39 9.91 16.80
N LEU A 2 0.87 8.68 16.58
CA LEU A 2 0.51 8.15 15.25
C LEU A 2 -0.65 8.84 14.55
N ARG A 3 -1.60 9.46 15.27
CA ARG A 3 -2.73 10.17 14.63
C ARG A 3 -2.25 11.23 13.64
N ARG A 4 -1.13 11.90 13.93
CA ARG A 4 -0.55 12.95 13.07
C ARG A 4 0.08 12.39 11.78
N ILE A 5 0.69 11.20 11.87
CA ILE A 5 1.30 10.52 10.71
C ILE A 5 0.19 9.86 9.87
N TRP A 6 -0.85 9.33 10.52
CA TRP A 6 -2.05 8.80 9.89
C TRP A 6 -2.81 9.85 9.08
N ASP A 7 -3.00 11.06 9.62
CA ASP A 7 -3.66 12.14 8.88
C ASP A 7 -2.87 12.54 7.62
N ALA A 8 -1.53 12.56 7.70
CA ALA A 8 -0.66 12.85 6.57
C ALA A 8 -0.71 11.74 5.52
N ILE A 9 -0.59 10.48 5.93
CA ILE A 9 -0.62 9.30 5.07
C ILE A 9 -2.01 9.09 4.44
N ALA A 10 -3.09 9.17 5.22
CA ALA A 10 -4.47 9.04 4.73
C ALA A 10 -4.84 10.16 3.74
N SER A 11 -4.33 11.39 3.93
CA SER A 11 -4.57 12.49 2.98
C SER A 11 -3.86 12.30 1.63
N TRP A 12 -2.68 11.66 1.66
CA TRP A 12 -1.94 11.26 0.48
C TRP A 12 -2.62 10.06 -0.23
N PHE A 13 -3.10 9.08 0.54
CA PHE A 13 -3.82 7.93 0.01
C PHE A 13 -5.17 8.28 -0.61
N ARG A 14 -5.94 9.23 -0.06
CA ARG A 14 -7.18 9.73 -0.70
C ARG A 14 -6.95 10.31 -2.10
N ARG A 15 -5.75 10.84 -2.40
CA ARG A 15 -5.38 11.35 -3.73
C ARG A 15 -4.90 10.25 -4.68
N LEU A 16 -4.42 9.13 -4.16
CA LEU A 16 -3.87 8.02 -4.95
C LEU A 16 -4.83 6.83 -5.11
N LEU A 17 -5.82 6.71 -4.24
CA LEU A 17 -6.88 5.69 -4.26
C LEU A 17 -8.25 6.28 -4.64
N GLY A 18 -8.31 7.59 -4.88
CA GLY A 18 -9.48 8.30 -5.38
C GLY A 18 -9.51 8.36 -6.90
N HIS A 19 -9.71 7.23 -7.58
CA HIS A 19 -10.28 7.20 -8.93
C HIS A 19 -10.95 5.85 -9.23
N ASP A 20 -12.06 5.58 -8.55
CA ASP A 20 -13.19 4.96 -9.24
C ASP A 20 -14.43 5.74 -8.82
N THR A 21 -14.83 6.68 -9.67
CA THR A 21 -16.12 7.36 -9.54
C THR A 21 -17.17 6.45 -10.16
N PRO A 22 -18.14 5.91 -9.41
CA PRO A 22 -19.29 5.34 -10.04
C PRO A 22 -20.18 6.46 -10.59
N ASP A 23 -20.67 6.23 -11.80
CA ASP A 23 -21.82 6.88 -12.46
C ASP A 23 -21.64 8.31 -13.01
N ARG A 24 -21.39 8.37 -14.33
CA ARG A 24 -22.20 9.24 -15.19
C ARG A 24 -23.05 8.38 -16.12
N ARG A 25 -24.22 8.00 -15.62
CA ARG A 25 -25.42 7.81 -16.41
C ARG A 25 -25.60 9.00 -17.35
N ARG A 26 -25.26 8.84 -18.64
CA ARG A 26 -25.95 9.52 -19.74
C ARG A 26 -26.11 8.58 -20.94
N ARG A 27 -27.28 7.93 -20.94
CA ARG A 27 -28.18 7.69 -22.07
C ARG A 27 -27.53 7.45 -23.43
N ARG A 28 -27.71 6.25 -23.98
CA ARG A 28 -28.69 6.01 -25.06
C ARG A 28 -28.89 4.51 -25.25
N ALA A 29 -30.16 4.12 -25.41
CA ALA A 29 -30.58 2.76 -25.66
C ALA A 29 -29.96 2.19 -26.94
N SER A 30 -29.56 0.92 -26.88
CA SER A 30 -29.78 -0.02 -27.98
C SER A 30 -29.57 -1.43 -27.44
N LEU A 31 -30.61 -2.24 -27.62
CA LEU A 31 -30.67 -3.67 -27.32
C LEU A 31 -29.49 -4.39 -27.97
N SER A 32 -28.79 -5.25 -27.24
CA SER A 32 -28.26 -6.52 -27.76
C SER A 32 -27.68 -7.38 -26.65
N SER A 33 -28.18 -8.62 -26.65
CA SER A 33 -27.81 -9.76 -25.83
C SER A 33 -26.32 -10.12 -25.94
N ALA A 34 -25.72 -10.57 -24.85
CA ALA A 34 -24.92 -11.80 -24.79
C ALA A 34 -24.38 -12.02 -23.36
N THR A 35 -24.86 -13.10 -22.75
CA THR A 35 -24.10 -14.07 -21.96
C THR A 35 -23.06 -13.53 -20.96
N THR A 36 -23.40 -13.54 -19.66
CA THR A 36 -22.50 -14.13 -18.65
C THR A 36 -23.32 -14.72 -17.51
N THR A 37 -23.07 -16.00 -17.30
CA THR A 37 -23.63 -16.93 -16.33
C THR A 37 -23.39 -16.51 -14.88
N GLN A 38 -24.50 -16.47 -14.13
CA GLN A 38 -24.70 -16.98 -12.76
C GLN A 38 -23.56 -16.89 -11.71
N ASN A 39 -23.85 -16.09 -10.68
CA ASN A 39 -24.17 -16.54 -9.32
C ASN A 39 -23.02 -17.11 -8.45
N GLN A 40 -22.49 -16.26 -7.56
CA GLN A 40 -22.19 -16.61 -6.16
C GLN A 40 -22.13 -15.34 -5.29
N ALA A 41 -22.95 -15.32 -4.23
CA ALA A 41 -22.82 -14.52 -2.99
C ALA A 41 -22.50 -13.02 -3.11
N ASN A 42 -23.57 -12.23 -3.16
CA ASN A 42 -23.61 -10.76 -3.20
C ASN A 42 -23.10 -10.10 -1.90
N LEU A 43 -21.81 -10.18 -1.63
CA LEU A 43 -21.08 -9.14 -0.89
C LEU A 43 -20.37 -8.28 -1.95
N PRO A 44 -20.37 -6.94 -1.84
CA PRO A 44 -19.53 -6.12 -2.69
C PRO A 44 -18.08 -6.65 -2.59
N PRO A 45 -17.36 -6.85 -3.70
CA PRO A 45 -15.93 -7.11 -3.61
C PRO A 45 -15.33 -6.00 -2.74
N LEU A 46 -14.51 -6.36 -1.73
CA LEU A 46 -13.87 -5.38 -0.87
C LEU A 46 -13.22 -4.32 -1.76
N GLY A 47 -13.57 -3.06 -1.54
CA GLY A 47 -12.97 -1.96 -2.27
C GLY A 47 -11.50 -1.80 -1.83
N ASP A 48 -10.70 -1.12 -2.65
CA ASP A 48 -9.32 -0.80 -2.29
C ASP A 48 -9.22 -0.10 -0.91
N ALA A 49 -10.25 0.65 -0.52
CA ALA A 49 -10.36 1.29 0.80
C ALA A 49 -10.53 0.29 1.95
N ASP A 50 -11.25 -0.81 1.73
CA ASP A 50 -11.45 -1.84 2.77
C ASP A 50 -10.15 -2.64 3.00
N TYR A 51 -9.44 -2.99 1.92
CA TYR A 51 -8.11 -3.60 2.02
C TYR A 51 -7.12 -2.71 2.76
N GLU A 52 -7.12 -1.41 2.45
CA GLU A 52 -6.29 -0.43 3.14
C GLU A 52 -6.64 -0.38 4.63
N PHE A 53 -7.92 -0.26 4.96
CA PHE A 53 -8.38 -0.20 6.35
C PHE A 53 -7.96 -1.44 7.14
N LEU A 54 -8.05 -2.63 6.56
CA LEU A 54 -7.65 -3.88 7.20
C LEU A 54 -6.13 -3.99 7.36
N LEU A 55 -5.35 -3.65 6.33
CA LEU A 55 -3.89 -3.61 6.41
C LEU A 55 -3.46 -2.66 7.53
N MET A 56 -4.07 -1.50 7.61
CA MET A 56 -3.65 -0.47 8.57
C MET A 56 -4.02 -0.83 10.01
N GLN A 57 -5.18 -1.44 10.23
CA GLN A 57 -5.51 -2.01 11.54
C GLN A 57 -4.50 -3.10 11.95
N LEU A 58 -4.12 -3.97 11.02
CA LEU A 58 -3.13 -5.01 11.27
C LEU A 58 -1.77 -4.40 11.65
N LEU A 59 -1.28 -3.44 10.87
CA LEU A 59 0.00 -2.79 11.11
C LEU A 59 -0.01 -1.91 12.37
N GLU A 60 -1.15 -1.30 12.72
CA GLU A 60 -1.31 -0.59 13.99
C GLU A 60 -1.24 -1.56 15.17
N GLY A 61 -1.93 -2.70 15.07
CA GLY A 61 -1.83 -3.78 16.05
C GLY A 61 -0.39 -4.28 16.25
N VAL A 62 0.33 -4.53 15.15
CA VAL A 62 1.75 -4.90 15.16
C VAL A 62 2.60 -3.80 15.82
N GLY A 63 2.36 -2.53 15.48
CA GLY A 63 3.04 -1.39 16.09
C GLY A 63 2.76 -1.23 17.60
N HIS A 64 1.61 -1.72 18.08
CA HIS A 64 1.28 -1.79 19.50
C HIS A 64 1.80 -3.06 20.20
N GLY A 65 2.62 -3.86 19.53
CA GLY A 65 3.21 -5.06 20.10
C GLY A 65 2.24 -6.23 20.17
N TRP A 66 1.31 -6.35 19.22
CA TRP A 66 0.51 -7.56 19.10
C TRP A 66 1.41 -8.80 19.04
N PRO A 67 1.15 -9.81 19.87
CA PRO A 67 1.91 -11.04 19.83
C PRO A 67 1.50 -11.88 18.60
N GLN A 68 2.35 -12.83 18.23
CA GLN A 68 2.18 -13.64 17.00
C GLN A 68 0.82 -14.33 16.92
N GLU A 69 0.30 -14.85 18.02
CA GLU A 69 -1.00 -15.50 18.09
C GLU A 69 -2.15 -14.55 17.73
N ARG A 70 -2.04 -13.28 18.12
CA ARG A 70 -3.06 -12.27 17.83
C ARG A 70 -3.03 -11.83 16.38
N VAL A 71 -1.83 -11.69 15.81
CA VAL A 71 -1.63 -11.44 14.38
C VAL A 71 -2.19 -12.61 13.56
N SER A 72 -1.85 -13.83 13.96
CA SER A 72 -2.31 -15.06 13.28
C SER A 72 -3.83 -15.17 13.33
N LYS A 73 -4.43 -14.91 14.49
CA LYS A 73 -5.89 -14.88 14.65
C LYS A 73 -6.54 -13.85 13.73
N PHE A 74 -6.01 -12.63 13.67
CA PHE A 74 -6.53 -11.58 12.79
C PHE A 74 -6.52 -12.01 11.32
N LEU A 75 -5.43 -12.63 10.86
CA LEU A 75 -5.32 -13.11 9.48
C LEU A 75 -6.30 -14.26 9.20
N VAL A 76 -6.43 -15.22 10.12
CA VAL A 76 -7.39 -16.33 10.00
C VAL A 76 -8.83 -15.83 9.96
N ASP A 77 -9.19 -14.85 10.79
CA ASP A 77 -10.53 -14.26 10.82
C ASP A 77 -10.91 -13.59 9.46
N LEU A 78 -9.92 -13.27 8.60
CA LEU A 78 -10.11 -12.69 7.27
C LEU A 78 -10.09 -13.69 6.11
N GLN A 79 -9.55 -14.91 6.29
CA GLN A 79 -9.44 -15.91 5.22
C GLN A 79 -10.80 -16.32 4.61
N GLY A 80 -11.90 -16.21 5.38
CA GLY A 80 -13.25 -16.46 4.88
C GLY A 80 -13.87 -15.31 4.07
N ARG A 81 -13.21 -14.14 4.03
CA ARG A 81 -13.69 -12.92 3.36
C ARG A 81 -12.80 -12.47 2.21
N ILE A 82 -11.51 -12.80 2.29
CA ILE A 82 -10.48 -12.35 1.36
C ILE A 82 -9.55 -13.52 1.09
N THR A 83 -9.30 -13.83 -0.18
CA THR A 83 -8.29 -14.85 -0.51
C THR A 83 -6.88 -14.27 -0.37
N ASP A 84 -5.90 -15.11 -0.01
CA ASP A 84 -4.49 -14.69 0.06
C ASP A 84 -4.03 -14.03 -1.24
N GLU A 85 -4.47 -14.54 -2.39
CA GLU A 85 -4.14 -13.98 -3.69
C GLU A 85 -4.72 -12.58 -3.91
N GLN A 86 -6.00 -12.36 -3.57
CA GLN A 86 -6.63 -11.05 -3.70
C GLN A 86 -5.91 -10.01 -2.83
N TRP A 87 -5.63 -10.37 -1.58
CA TRP A 87 -4.98 -9.46 -0.65
C TRP A 87 -3.53 -9.17 -1.05
N THR A 88 -2.80 -10.20 -1.48
CA THR A 88 -1.41 -10.08 -1.93
C THR A 88 -1.30 -9.24 -3.21
N ASN A 89 -2.18 -9.47 -4.19
CA ASN A 89 -2.21 -8.69 -5.43
C ASN A 89 -2.53 -7.22 -5.16
N TRP A 90 -3.50 -6.95 -4.27
CA TRP A 90 -3.78 -5.58 -3.84
C TRP A 90 -2.58 -4.96 -3.14
N LEU A 91 -1.94 -5.68 -2.20
CA LEU A 91 -0.80 -5.19 -1.43
C LEU A 91 0.40 -4.87 -2.34
N ARG A 92 0.61 -5.65 -3.41
CA ARG A 92 1.65 -5.39 -4.40
C ARG A 92 1.41 -4.06 -5.13
N ARG A 93 0.19 -3.84 -5.65
CA ARG A 93 -0.18 -2.56 -6.30
C ARG A 93 -0.06 -1.38 -5.34
N PHE A 94 -0.43 -1.58 -4.08
CA PHE A 94 -0.26 -0.60 -3.02
C PHE A 94 1.22 -0.29 -2.77
N GLY A 95 2.07 -1.31 -2.66
CA GLY A 95 3.51 -1.19 -2.48
C GLY A 95 4.19 -0.47 -3.64
N GLU A 96 3.81 -0.76 -4.89
CA GLU A 96 4.32 -0.06 -6.07
C GLU A 96 4.05 1.45 -6.00
N ARG A 97 2.82 1.85 -5.64
CA ARG A 97 2.45 3.27 -5.44
C ARG A 97 3.24 3.91 -4.29
N LEU A 98 3.46 3.16 -3.21
CA LEU A 98 4.22 3.59 -2.05
C LEU A 98 5.70 3.79 -2.37
N LEU A 99 6.29 2.88 -3.16
CA LEU A 99 7.67 2.93 -3.63
C LEU A 99 7.88 4.05 -4.66
N ALA A 100 6.87 4.38 -5.48
CA ALA A 100 6.91 5.49 -6.42
C ALA A 100 6.78 6.87 -5.75
N SER A 101 6.25 6.93 -4.52
CA SER A 101 6.07 8.19 -3.79
C SER A 101 7.38 8.75 -3.24
N PRO A 102 7.66 10.05 -3.39
CA PRO A 102 8.84 10.68 -2.80
C PRO A 102 8.73 10.84 -1.27
N VAL A 103 7.57 10.54 -0.69
CA VAL A 103 7.32 10.70 0.75
C VAL A 103 8.02 9.58 1.53
N PRO A 104 8.86 9.91 2.53
CA PRO A 104 9.43 8.92 3.45
C PRO A 104 8.35 8.34 4.37
N ASN A 105 8.38 7.02 4.55
CA ASN A 105 7.41 6.22 5.30
C ASN A 105 8.10 5.13 6.17
N ASN A 106 9.23 5.46 6.83
CA ASN A 106 9.97 4.52 7.71
C ASN A 106 9.10 3.77 8.73
N GLU A 107 8.17 4.45 9.40
CA GLU A 107 7.29 3.84 10.41
C GLU A 107 6.33 2.80 9.82
N LEU A 108 5.81 3.06 8.61
CA LEU A 108 4.97 2.10 7.92
C LEU A 108 5.81 0.91 7.47
N ALA A 109 6.98 1.19 6.88
CA ALA A 109 7.91 0.19 6.39
C ALA A 109 8.41 -0.75 7.51
N SER A 110 8.77 -0.20 8.68
CA SER A 110 9.22 -0.99 9.84
C SER A 110 8.14 -1.94 10.35
N ARG A 111 6.87 -1.51 10.35
CA ARG A 111 5.73 -2.37 10.74
C ARG A 111 5.43 -3.44 9.71
N MET A 112 5.60 -3.15 8.42
CA MET A 112 5.46 -4.14 7.36
C MET A 112 6.54 -5.22 7.46
N VAL A 113 7.78 -4.84 7.77
CA VAL A 113 8.86 -5.79 8.10
C VAL A 113 8.48 -6.61 9.33
N ARG A 114 8.07 -5.96 10.42
CA ARG A 114 7.69 -6.65 11.66
C ARG A 114 6.53 -7.62 11.48
N LEU A 115 5.55 -7.31 10.62
CA LEU A 115 4.46 -8.21 10.28
C LEU A 115 4.99 -9.51 9.64
N GLY A 116 5.94 -9.41 8.71
CA GLY A 116 6.59 -10.57 8.09
C GLY A 116 7.46 -11.40 9.04
N GLU A 117 7.99 -10.79 10.09
CA GLU A 117 8.68 -11.53 11.16
C GLU A 117 7.70 -12.33 12.03
N LEU A 118 6.45 -11.89 12.14
CA LEU A 118 5.42 -12.50 12.99
C LEU A 118 4.58 -13.55 12.26
N SER A 119 4.57 -13.57 10.92
CA SER A 119 3.71 -14.45 10.13
C SER A 119 4.37 -14.84 8.81
N THR A 120 4.14 -16.09 8.39
CA THR A 120 4.67 -16.65 7.13
C THR A 120 3.63 -16.67 6.00
N THR A 121 2.50 -15.99 6.19
CA THR A 121 1.44 -15.91 5.16
C THR A 121 1.94 -15.18 3.91
N PRO A 122 1.38 -15.46 2.71
CA PRO A 122 1.76 -14.75 1.48
C PRO A 122 1.66 -13.23 1.60
N LEU A 123 0.64 -12.74 2.31
CA LEU A 123 0.50 -11.33 2.64
C LEU A 123 1.67 -10.81 3.48
N ALA A 124 1.99 -11.49 4.57
CA ALA A 124 3.04 -11.05 5.50
C ALA A 124 4.42 -11.04 4.83
N ASN A 125 4.72 -12.04 3.99
CA ASN A 125 5.94 -12.07 3.19
C ASN A 125 5.98 -10.90 2.19
N THR A 126 4.87 -10.63 1.50
CA THR A 126 4.78 -9.48 0.57
C THR A 126 4.96 -8.16 1.31
N ALA A 127 4.40 -8.03 2.51
CA ALA A 127 4.58 -6.85 3.36
C ALA A 127 6.06 -6.69 3.74
N TYR A 128 6.73 -7.77 4.15
CA TYR A 128 8.15 -7.77 4.48
C TYR A 128 9.01 -7.25 3.33
N GLU A 129 8.81 -7.78 2.12
CA GLU A 129 9.57 -7.39 0.93
C GLU A 129 9.40 -5.90 0.60
N ILE A 130 8.16 -5.39 0.63
CA ILE A 130 7.88 -3.97 0.39
C ILE A 130 8.49 -3.10 1.50
N GLY A 131 8.34 -3.51 2.76
CA GLY A 131 8.90 -2.80 3.90
C GLY A 131 10.43 -2.66 3.82
N MET A 132 11.12 -3.75 3.47
CA MET A 132 12.57 -3.74 3.26
C MET A 132 12.98 -2.80 2.13
N GLN A 133 12.25 -2.83 1.00
CA GLN A 133 12.53 -1.92 -0.12
C GLN A 133 12.35 -0.45 0.25
N LEU A 134 11.34 -0.12 1.05
CA LEU A 134 11.10 1.24 1.51
C LEU A 134 12.22 1.73 2.45
N LEU A 135 12.64 0.90 3.41
CA LEU A 135 13.75 1.25 4.31
C LEU A 135 15.07 1.40 3.55
N LEU A 136 15.32 0.56 2.54
CA LEU A 136 16.49 0.65 1.70
C LEU A 136 16.49 1.92 0.83
N ARG A 137 15.32 2.32 0.34
CA ARG A 137 15.16 3.57 -0.44
C ARG A 137 15.54 4.79 0.40
N GLU A 138 15.15 4.82 1.67
CA GLU A 138 15.42 5.96 2.56
C GLU A 138 16.87 6.04 3.05
N THR A 139 17.55 4.90 3.13
CA THR A 139 18.99 4.85 3.47
C THR A 139 19.89 5.22 2.29
N ARG A 140 19.35 5.30 1.06
CA ARG A 140 20.12 5.79 -0.09
C ARG A 140 20.27 7.31 0.03
N PRO A 141 21.50 7.84 0.21
CA PRO A 141 21.69 9.28 0.21
C PRO A 141 21.19 9.85 -1.11
N PRO A 142 20.58 11.06 -1.13
CA PRO A 142 20.26 11.73 -2.37
C PRO A 142 21.54 11.76 -3.20
N VAL A 143 21.47 11.29 -4.45
CA VAL A 143 22.59 11.41 -5.37
C VAL A 143 22.85 12.90 -5.52
N THR A 144 23.77 13.44 -4.72
CA THR A 144 24.34 14.76 -4.96
C THR A 144 25.09 14.61 -6.26
N VAL A 145 24.48 15.04 -7.36
CA VAL A 145 25.21 15.28 -8.60
C VAL A 145 26.41 16.14 -8.19
N PRO A 146 27.66 15.66 -8.30
CA PRO A 146 28.80 16.46 -7.91
C PRO A 146 28.73 17.74 -8.72
N THR A 147 28.54 18.87 -8.03
CA THR A 147 28.54 20.19 -8.65
C THR A 147 29.84 20.29 -9.45
N PRO A 148 29.78 20.58 -10.77
CA PRO A 148 31.01 20.76 -11.53
C PRO A 148 31.85 21.83 -10.83
N PRO A 149 33.18 21.63 -10.73
CA PRO A 149 34.04 22.61 -10.08
C PRO A 149 33.82 23.99 -10.73
N PRO A 150 33.84 25.07 -9.93
CA PRO A 150 33.65 26.41 -10.48
C PRO A 150 34.65 26.63 -11.62
N PRO A 151 34.23 27.26 -12.73
CA PRO A 151 35.14 27.56 -13.83
C PRO A 151 36.33 28.37 -13.31
N PRO A 152 37.55 28.13 -13.80
CA PRO A 152 38.72 28.87 -13.37
C PRO A 152 38.48 30.38 -13.59
N PRO A 153 38.95 31.24 -12.68
CA PRO A 153 38.77 32.69 -12.83
C PRO A 153 39.35 33.13 -14.16
N ILE A 154 38.53 33.83 -14.95
CA ILE A 154 38.95 34.42 -16.22
C ILE A 154 40.05 35.43 -15.89
N GLN A 155 41.30 35.11 -16.22
CA GLN A 155 42.38 36.09 -16.19
C GLN A 155 42.14 37.08 -17.33
N ALA A 156 41.81 38.32 -16.98
CA ALA A 156 41.71 39.42 -17.93
C ALA A 156 43.11 39.77 -18.48
N PRO A 157 43.22 40.21 -19.75
CA PRO A 157 44.49 40.52 -20.40
C PRO A 157 45.21 41.74 -19.81
#